data_AF-A0A7S1WK93-F1
#
_entry.id   AF-A0A7S1WK93-F1
#
_cell.length_a   1.000
_cell.length_b   1.000
_cell.length_c   1.000
_cell.angle_alpha   90.00
_cell.angle_beta   90.00
_cell.angle_gamma   90.00
#
_symmetry.space_group_name_H-M   'P 1'
#
loop_
_entity.id
_entity.type
_entity.pdbx_description
1 polymer ?
#
loop_
_entity_poly.entity_id
_entity_poly.type
_entity_poly.pdbx_seq_one_letter_code
_entity_poly.pdbx_strand_id
1 'polypeptide(L)'
;PKPIPRATWSGLLYRSRFCFVPDGFSSISARLYEVLLHGCVPVIFSHAFHPPFESMIDWQRLAVFLRRTQVRDAPAILRSISEERYLAMHAGIAWARRLFGPDQIAFWLATNLELELKRRHAELAGA
;
A
#
# COMPACT_ATOMS: atom_id res chain seq x y z
N PRO A 1 -3.38 -17.93 17.61
CA PRO A 1 -3.70 -16.51 17.92
C PRO A 1 -5.20 -16.25 17.82
N LYS A 2 -5.81 -15.56 18.80
CA LYS A 2 -7.25 -15.23 18.77
C LYS A 2 -7.51 -14.14 17.71
N PRO A 3 -8.52 -14.28 16.83
CA PRO A 3 -8.81 -13.27 15.83
C PRO A 3 -9.26 -11.95 16.48
N ILE A 4 -8.76 -10.83 15.95
CA ILE A 4 -9.10 -9.48 16.39
C ILE A 4 -10.49 -9.13 15.83
N PRO A 5 -11.43 -8.61 16.63
CA PRO A 5 -12.73 -8.16 16.12
C PRO A 5 -12.58 -7.08 15.05
N ARG A 6 -13.43 -7.11 14.01
CA ARG A 6 -13.34 -6.18 12.87
C ARG A 6 -13.43 -4.70 13.27
N ALA A 7 -14.30 -4.35 14.21
CA ALA A 7 -14.43 -2.99 14.71
C ALA A 7 -13.14 -2.51 15.41
N THR A 8 -12.51 -3.39 16.20
CA THR A 8 -11.22 -3.11 16.84
C THR A 8 -10.13 -2.94 15.78
N TRP A 9 -10.09 -3.79 14.76
CA TRP A 9 -9.12 -3.69 13.67
C TRP A 9 -9.22 -2.37 12.89
N SER A 10 -10.44 -2.01 12.45
CA SER A 10 -10.66 -0.74 11.74
C SER A 10 -10.29 0.47 12.60
N GLY A 11 -10.66 0.46 13.89
CA GLY A 11 -10.27 1.51 14.84
C GLY A 11 -8.76 1.64 15.04
N LEU A 12 -8.03 0.51 15.03
CA LEU A 12 -6.56 0.51 15.09
C LEU A 12 -5.94 1.12 13.83
N LEU A 13 -6.45 0.78 12.64
CA LEU A 13 -5.95 1.33 11.38
C LEU A 13 -6.17 2.85 11.29
N TYR A 14 -7.35 3.35 11.66
CA TYR A 14 -7.62 4.79 11.65
C TYR A 14 -6.73 5.61 12.61
N ARG A 15 -6.25 4.99 13.69
CA ARG A 15 -5.41 5.64 14.70
C ARG A 15 -3.91 5.45 14.44
N SER A 16 -3.55 4.60 13.49
CA SER A 16 -2.17 4.27 13.18
C SER A 16 -1.59 5.27 12.18
N ARG A 17 -0.38 5.76 12.45
CA ARG A 17 0.36 6.60 11.50
C ARG A 17 0.90 5.79 10.32
N PHE A 18 1.45 4.63 10.64
CA PHE A 18 2.11 3.70 9.72
C PHE A 18 1.48 2.32 9.83
N CYS A 19 1.21 1.67 8.69
CA CYS A 19 0.58 0.36 8.64
C CYS A 19 1.36 -0.59 7.75
N PHE A 20 1.70 -1.75 8.30
CA PHE A 20 2.49 -2.75 7.59
C PHE A 20 1.69 -3.44 6.49
N VAL A 21 2.25 -3.43 5.29
CA VAL A 21 1.78 -4.12 4.10
C VAL A 21 2.85 -5.14 3.70
N PRO A 22 2.92 -6.29 4.40
CA PRO A 22 3.82 -7.36 3.99
C PRO A 22 3.32 -8.02 2.72
N ASP A 23 4.24 -8.69 2.01
CA ASP A 23 3.94 -9.59 0.90
C ASP A 23 2.71 -10.49 1.17
N GLY A 24 1.92 -10.71 0.13
CA GLY A 24 0.86 -11.71 0.09
C GLY A 24 1.22 -12.86 -0.85
N PHE A 25 0.23 -13.65 -1.23
CA PHE A 25 0.36 -14.65 -2.31
C PHE A 25 0.46 -14.01 -3.72
N SER A 26 0.25 -12.70 -3.82
CA SER A 26 0.28 -11.89 -5.05
C SER A 26 1.18 -10.67 -4.88
N SER A 27 1.57 -10.06 -6.01
CA SER A 27 2.39 -8.82 -6.07
C SER A 27 1.72 -7.59 -5.46
N ILE A 28 0.39 -7.64 -5.30
CA ILE A 28 -0.40 -6.64 -4.56
C ILE A 28 -1.16 -7.36 -3.46
N SER A 29 -0.94 -6.98 -2.20
CA SER A 29 -1.75 -7.46 -1.08
C SER A 29 -3.04 -6.67 -0.98
N ALA A 30 -4.18 -7.33 -0.74
CA ALA A 30 -5.44 -6.68 -0.39
C ALA A 30 -5.31 -5.70 0.80
N ARG A 31 -4.29 -5.90 1.65
CA ARG A 31 -3.93 -5.00 2.76
C ARG A 31 -3.56 -3.59 2.29
N LEU A 32 -2.99 -3.44 1.10
CA LEU A 32 -2.65 -2.11 0.59
C LEU A 32 -3.90 -1.24 0.50
N TYR A 33 -4.97 -1.77 -0.10
CA TYR A 33 -6.24 -1.06 -0.24
C TYR A 33 -6.87 -0.76 1.11
N GLU A 34 -6.86 -1.73 2.03
CA GLU A 34 -7.39 -1.53 3.38
C GLU A 34 -6.66 -0.38 4.10
N VAL A 35 -5.33 -0.36 4.04
CA VAL A 35 -4.49 0.69 4.64
C VAL A 35 -4.77 2.06 4.02
N LEU A 36 -4.87 2.13 2.69
CA LEU A 36 -5.18 3.37 1.95
C LEU A 36 -6.55 3.93 2.34
N LEU A 37 -7.58 3.09 2.42
CA LEU A 37 -8.94 3.50 2.79
C LEU A 37 -8.99 4.08 4.22
N HIS A 38 -8.16 3.56 5.13
CA HIS A 38 -8.03 4.10 6.49
C HIS A 38 -7.11 5.32 6.59
N GLY A 39 -6.46 5.76 5.50
CA GLY A 39 -5.59 6.93 5.46
C GLY A 39 -4.21 6.72 6.09
N CYS A 40 -3.86 5.47 6.40
CA CYS A 40 -2.60 5.15 7.07
C CYS A 40 -1.45 5.08 6.05
N VAL A 41 -0.26 5.57 6.42
CA VAL A 41 0.92 5.52 5.52
C VAL A 41 1.40 4.07 5.40
N PRO A 42 1.41 3.48 4.19
CA PRO A 42 1.79 2.09 4.02
C PRO A 42 3.30 1.90 4.22
N VAL A 43 3.64 0.83 4.93
CA VAL A 43 5.01 0.38 5.13
C VAL A 43 5.16 -0.98 4.45
N ILE A 44 5.88 -1.01 3.36
CA ILE A 44 5.89 -2.11 2.40
C ILE A 44 7.12 -2.97 2.63
N PHE A 45 6.90 -4.27 2.85
CA PHE A 45 7.95 -5.28 2.93
C PHE A 45 7.83 -6.22 1.75
N SER A 46 8.47 -5.86 0.65
CA SER A 46 8.41 -6.64 -0.58
C SER A 46 9.59 -6.32 -1.48
N HIS A 47 10.10 -7.34 -2.16
CA HIS A 47 11.08 -7.18 -3.23
C HIS A 47 10.44 -7.14 -4.63
N ALA A 48 9.15 -7.47 -4.72
CA ALA A 48 8.40 -7.61 -5.96
C ALA A 48 7.07 -6.83 -5.87
N PHE A 49 7.06 -5.72 -5.13
CA PHE A 49 5.89 -4.87 -5.02
C PHE A 49 5.67 -4.15 -6.34
N HIS A 50 4.55 -4.45 -6.97
CA HIS A 50 4.08 -3.76 -8.16
C HIS A 50 2.81 -3.02 -7.78
N PRO A 51 2.91 -1.76 -7.34
CA PRO A 51 1.73 -1.04 -6.94
C PRO A 51 0.77 -0.84 -8.14
N PRO A 52 -0.53 -0.69 -7.87
CA PRO A 52 -1.47 -0.25 -8.89
C PRO A 52 -1.09 1.18 -9.35
N PHE A 53 -1.25 1.45 -10.65
CA PHE A 53 -1.02 2.77 -11.23
C PHE A 53 0.38 3.36 -10.97
N GLU A 54 1.41 2.52 -10.98
CA GLU A 54 2.81 2.94 -10.77
C GLU A 54 3.28 4.03 -11.75
N SER A 55 2.69 4.12 -12.95
CA SER A 55 2.97 5.18 -13.93
C SER A 55 2.38 6.55 -13.55
N MET A 56 1.39 6.60 -12.66
CA MET A 56 0.69 7.82 -12.25
C MET A 56 0.93 8.19 -10.79
N ILE A 57 1.28 7.22 -9.95
CA ILE A 57 1.49 7.39 -8.52
C ILE A 57 2.94 7.10 -8.19
N ASP A 58 3.66 8.11 -7.71
CA ASP A 58 5.02 7.94 -7.19
C ASP A 58 4.98 7.34 -5.78
N TRP A 59 4.92 6.01 -5.70
CA TRP A 59 4.84 5.29 -4.43
C TRP A 59 6.05 5.51 -3.52
N GLN A 60 7.21 5.87 -4.07
CA GLN A 60 8.39 6.21 -3.26
C GLN A 60 8.17 7.47 -2.39
N ARG A 61 7.22 8.32 -2.79
CA ARG A 61 6.82 9.52 -2.04
C ARG A 61 5.64 9.30 -1.10
N LEU A 62 4.90 8.19 -1.26
CA LEU A 62 3.67 7.92 -0.51
C LEU A 62 3.84 6.80 0.53
N ALA A 63 4.86 5.96 0.39
CA ALA A 63 5.06 4.78 1.21
C ALA A 63 6.48 4.73 1.81
N VAL A 64 6.63 3.93 2.86
CA VAL A 64 7.94 3.55 3.40
C VAL A 64 8.28 2.15 2.90
N PHE A 65 9.39 2.00 2.18
CA PHE A 65 9.87 0.69 1.73
C PHE A 65 10.93 0.17 2.69
N LEU A 66 10.73 -1.04 3.19
CA LEU A 66 11.67 -1.73 4.06
C LEU A 66 12.05 -3.08 3.47
N ARG A 67 13.34 -3.40 3.50
CA ARG A 67 13.81 -4.75 3.16
C ARG A 67 13.42 -5.73 4.24
N ARG A 68 13.30 -7.02 3.91
CA ARG A 68 13.03 -8.08 4.90
C ARG A 68 14.03 -8.08 6.05
N THR A 69 15.29 -7.76 5.77
CA THR A 69 16.36 -7.65 6.79
C THR A 69 16.14 -6.52 7.78
N GLN A 70 15.34 -5.50 7.42
CA GLN A 70 15.07 -4.31 8.24
C GLN A 70 13.79 -4.43 9.08
N VAL A 71 13.08 -5.56 9.03
CA VAL A 71 11.82 -5.77 9.76
C VAL A 71 12.01 -5.58 11.27
N ARG A 72 13.12 -6.04 11.83
CA ARG A 72 13.42 -5.87 13.26
C ARG A 72 13.66 -4.40 13.64
N ASP A 73 14.22 -3.62 12.73
CA ASP A 73 14.56 -2.21 12.94
C ASP A 73 13.41 -1.27 12.56
N ALA A 74 12.31 -1.81 12.00
CA ALA A 74 11.18 -1.03 11.52
C ALA A 74 10.67 -0.01 12.57
N PRO A 75 10.50 -0.35 13.87
CA PRO A 75 10.08 0.64 14.86
C PRO A 75 11.05 1.80 15.02
N ALA A 76 12.36 1.57 14.93
CA ALA A 76 13.38 2.61 15.02
C ALA A 76 13.39 3.48 13.75
N ILE A 77 13.32 2.85 12.58
CA ILE A 77 13.28 3.54 11.28
C ILE A 77 12.03 4.41 11.16
N LEU A 78 10.86 3.91 11.53
CA LEU A 78 9.61 4.67 11.44
C LEU A 78 9.58 5.87 12.40
N ARG A 79 10.21 5.73 13.58
CA ARG A 79 10.35 6.85 14.53
C ARG A 79 11.40 7.89 14.11
N SER A 80 12.35 7.53 13.24
CA SER A 80 13.34 8.48 12.71
C SER A 80 12.83 9.31 11.52
N ILE A 81 11.65 8.97 10.98
CA ILE A 81 10.98 9.77 9.94
C ILE A 81 10.51 11.08 10.56
N SER A 82 10.93 12.21 9.97
CA SER A 82 10.50 13.53 10.41
C SER A 82 8.99 13.73 10.26
N GLU A 83 8.41 14.56 11.12
CA GLU A 83 7.00 14.94 11.04
C GLU A 83 6.64 15.53 9.66
N GLU A 84 7.50 16.38 9.11
CA GLU A 84 7.32 16.96 7.76
C GLU A 84 7.21 15.88 6.68
N ARG A 85 8.14 14.91 6.69
CA ARG A 85 8.12 13.81 5.73
C ARG A 85 6.88 12.93 5.90
N TYR A 86 6.48 12.68 7.15
CA TYR A 86 5.24 11.96 7.43
C TYR A 86 4.01 12.69 6.90
N LEU A 87 3.90 14.00 7.16
CA LEU A 87 2.76 14.81 6.70
C LEU A 87 2.68 14.86 5.17
N ALA A 88 3.82 14.93 4.48
CA ALA A 88 3.87 14.84 3.02
C ALA A 88 3.35 13.50 2.50
N MET A 89 3.81 12.37 3.07
CA MET A 89 3.28 11.05 2.73
C MET A 89 1.79 10.95 3.02
N HIS A 90 1.35 11.38 4.20
CA HIS A 90 -0.05 11.32 4.62
C HIS A 90 -0.96 12.16 3.73
N ALA A 91 -0.53 13.35 3.29
CA ALA A 91 -1.26 14.16 2.31
C ALA A 91 -1.36 13.46 0.95
N GLY A 92 -0.28 12.81 0.51
CA GLY A 92 -0.27 11.97 -0.69
C GLY A 92 -1.25 10.79 -0.59
N ILE A 93 -1.32 10.13 0.56
CA ILE A 93 -2.28 9.06 0.84
C ILE A 93 -3.72 9.58 0.84
N ALA A 94 -3.98 10.76 1.41
CA ALA A 94 -5.30 11.39 1.38
C ALA A 94 -5.75 11.73 -0.04
N TRP A 95 -4.83 12.14 -0.92
CA TRP A 95 -5.08 12.31 -2.35
C TRP A 95 -5.36 10.95 -3.01
N ALA A 96 -4.46 9.98 -2.83
CA ALA A 96 -4.57 8.65 -3.40
C ALA A 96 -5.89 8.00 -3.03
N ARG A 97 -6.33 8.08 -1.77
CA ARG A 97 -7.58 7.51 -1.27
C ARG A 97 -8.82 7.95 -2.09
N ARG A 98 -8.81 9.14 -2.67
CA ARG A 98 -9.90 9.62 -3.55
C ARG A 98 -10.00 8.81 -4.85
N LEU A 99 -8.90 8.22 -5.31
CA LEU A 99 -8.85 7.31 -6.46
C LEU A 99 -9.33 5.90 -6.10
N PHE A 100 -9.02 5.43 -4.89
CA PHE A 100 -9.31 4.06 -4.43
C PHE A 100 -10.67 3.92 -3.71
N GLY A 101 -11.50 4.96 -3.71
CA GLY A 101 -12.78 4.97 -2.99
C GLY A 101 -13.78 3.94 -3.56
N PRO A 102 -14.67 3.37 -2.72
CA PRO A 102 -15.67 2.41 -3.16
C PRO A 102 -16.68 3.00 -4.17
N ASP A 103 -16.82 4.31 -4.20
CA ASP A 103 -17.61 5.09 -5.17
C ASP A 103 -16.96 5.17 -6.56
N GLN A 104 -15.67 4.85 -6.69
CA GLN A 104 -14.92 4.92 -7.94
C GLN A 104 -14.89 3.56 -8.65
N ILE A 105 -16.00 3.13 -9.26
CA ILE A 105 -16.02 1.86 -10.05
C ILE A 105 -14.96 1.85 -11.16
N ALA A 106 -14.69 3.02 -11.77
CA ALA A 106 -13.66 3.18 -12.78
C ALA A 106 -12.28 2.71 -12.30
N PHE A 107 -11.97 2.90 -11.02
CA PHE A 107 -10.74 2.41 -10.41
C PHE A 107 -10.62 0.88 -10.47
N TRP A 108 -11.67 0.17 -10.05
CA TRP A 108 -11.67 -1.29 -10.03
C TRP A 108 -11.59 -1.89 -11.44
N LEU A 109 -12.27 -1.26 -12.40
CA LEU A 109 -12.18 -1.63 -13.81
C LEU A 109 -10.77 -1.37 -14.38
N ALA A 110 -10.19 -0.21 -14.10
CA ALA A 110 -8.86 0.16 -14.57
C ALA A 110 -7.76 -0.72 -13.95
N THR A 111 -7.90 -1.10 -12.67
CA THR A 111 -6.96 -2.02 -12.00
C THR A 111 -7.01 -3.41 -12.63
N ASN A 112 -8.20 -3.93 -12.90
CA ASN A 112 -8.35 -5.22 -13.58
C ASN A 112 -7.79 -5.18 -15.01
N LEU A 113 -8.00 -4.08 -15.74
CA LEU A 113 -7.43 -3.87 -17.06
C LEU A 113 -5.90 -3.79 -17.00
N GLU A 114 -5.34 -3.03 -16.06
CA GLU A 114 -3.89 -2.91 -15.88
C GLU A 114 -3.24 -4.27 -15.60
N LEU A 115 -3.86 -5.08 -14.73
CA LEU A 115 -3.40 -6.43 -14.42
C LEU A 115 -3.43 -7.35 -15.64
N GLU A 116 -4.51 -7.31 -16.44
CA GLU A 116 -4.64 -8.10 -17.66
C GLU A 116 -3.59 -7.69 -18.71
N LEU A 117 -3.36 -6.38 -18.89
CA LEU A 117 -2.32 -5.86 -19.79
C LEU A 117 -0.92 -6.31 -19.34
N LYS A 118 -0.62 -6.22 -18.04
CA LYS A 118 0.66 -6.71 -17.49
C LYS A 118 0.82 -8.22 -17.69
N ARG A 119 -0.25 -9.00 -17.52
CA ARG A 119 -0.23 -10.45 -17.76
C ARG A 119 0.08 -10.77 -19.22
N ARG A 120 -0.61 -10.11 -20.15
CA ARG A 120 -0.37 -10.27 -21.60
C ARG A 120 1.03 -9.86 -22.02
N HIS A 121 1.56 -8.75 -21.49
CA HIS A 121 2.94 -8.35 -21.76
C HIS A 121 3.95 -9.37 -21.22
N ALA A 122 3.72 -9.93 -20.03
CA ALA A 122 4.59 -10.97 -19.47
C ALA A 122 4.54 -12.27 -20.30
N GLU A 123 3.36 -12.66 -20.80
CA GLU A 123 3.19 -13.80 -21.71
C GLU A 123 3.93 -13.58 -23.04
N LEU A 124 3.85 -12.38 -23.62
CA LEU A 124 4.55 -12.02 -24.87
C LEU A 124 6.07 -11.87 -24.71
N ALA A 125 6.55 -11.42 -23.55
CA ALA A 125 7.98 -11.27 -23.29
C ALA A 125 8.68 -12.58 -22.90
N GLY A 126 7.90 -13.62 -22.54
CA GLY A 126 8.39 -14.96 -22.25
C GLY A 126 8.28 -15.95 -23.42
N ALA A 127 7.70 -15.53 -24.55
CA ALA A 127 7.61 -16.27 -25.82
C ALA A 127 8.68 -15.77 -26.80
#